data_AF-A0A544Y157-F1
#
_entry.id   AF-A0A544Y157-F1
#
_cell.length_a   1.000
_cell.length_b   1.000
_cell.length_c   1.000
_cell.angle_alpha   90.00
_cell.angle_beta   90.00
_cell.angle_gamma   90.00
#
_symmetry.space_group_name_H-M   'P 1'
#
loop_
_entity.id
_entity.type
_entity.pdbx_description
1 polymer ?
#
loop_
_entity_poly.entity_id
_entity_poly.type
_entity_poly.pdbx_seq_one_letter_code
_entity_poly.pdbx_strand_id
1 'polypeptide(L)'
;MRPNSRKPLDEHRGITMAAGLAERGQQVKIKHSKHSKLRLNEARDALNIVHQVADDFAEQVKRFCETSVSDRQWAAFLDEFAPVPDERSRSRSLAENKRQALDRMWRYDDRVSPWAGSGWGVMQAVNTFVHHEQTVRGASRAERNALRTVTGGVDDLDRETSRMLEKVLHRPVLSSAA
;
A
#
# COMPACT_ATOMS: atom_id res chain seq x y z
N MET A 1 -34.71 -4.38 -17.28
CA MET A 1 -33.84 -3.20 -17.47
C MET A 1 -33.53 -2.64 -16.08
N ARG A 2 -32.36 -2.95 -15.51
CA ARG A 2 -31.93 -2.45 -14.19
C ARG A 2 -30.83 -1.41 -14.40
N PRO A 3 -30.92 -0.21 -13.81
CA PRO A 3 -29.92 0.82 -14.01
C PRO A 3 -28.63 0.44 -13.28
N ASN A 4 -27.52 0.54 -14.01
CA ASN A 4 -26.16 0.31 -13.52
C ASN A 4 -25.67 1.59 -12.84
N SER A 5 -25.77 1.65 -11.51
CA SER A 5 -25.18 2.72 -10.70
C SER A 5 -23.68 2.46 -10.56
N ARG A 6 -22.87 2.98 -11.49
CA ARG A 6 -21.43 3.10 -11.29
C ARG A 6 -21.21 4.08 -10.13
N LYS A 7 -20.67 3.58 -9.01
CA LYS A 7 -20.13 4.43 -7.93
C LYS A 7 -19.04 5.35 -8.50
N PRO A 8 -18.93 6.59 -8.00
CA PRO A 8 -17.86 7.50 -8.42
C PRO A 8 -16.50 6.90 -8.03
N LEU A 9 -15.55 6.99 -8.95
CA LEU A 9 -14.16 6.60 -8.76
C LEU A 9 -13.53 7.65 -7.83
N ASP A 10 -13.37 7.32 -6.55
CA ASP A 10 -12.55 8.12 -5.64
C ASP A 10 -11.13 8.24 -6.22
N GLU A 11 -10.65 9.47 -6.29
CA GLU A 11 -9.48 9.95 -7.03
C GLU A 11 -8.13 9.62 -6.35
N HIS A 12 -8.08 8.57 -5.53
CA HIS A 12 -6.87 8.16 -4.81
C HIS A 12 -6.24 6.92 -5.46
N ARG A 13 -5.46 7.17 -6.52
CA ARG A 13 -4.61 6.16 -7.19
C ARG A 13 -3.57 5.61 -6.20
N GLY A 14 -3.20 4.34 -6.38
CA GLY A 14 -2.41 3.52 -5.45
C GLY A 14 -1.21 4.20 -4.80
N ILE A 15 -1.05 3.98 -3.50
CA ILE A 15 -0.32 4.91 -2.63
C ILE A 15 1.16 4.53 -2.47
N THR A 16 1.49 3.24 -2.36
CA THR A 16 2.90 2.85 -2.11
C THR A 16 3.34 1.57 -2.83
N MET A 17 2.99 0.38 -2.32
CA MET A 17 3.39 -0.86 -2.98
C MET A 17 2.67 -1.02 -4.31
N ALA A 18 1.43 -0.57 -4.36
CA ALA A 18 0.64 -0.64 -5.58
C ALA A 18 1.15 0.30 -6.69
N ALA A 19 1.67 1.48 -6.35
CA ALA A 19 2.34 2.36 -7.30
C ALA A 19 3.54 1.65 -7.94
N GLY A 20 4.41 1.05 -7.13
CA GLY A 20 5.56 0.27 -7.63
C GLY A 20 5.16 -0.97 -8.44
N LEU A 21 4.04 -1.62 -8.11
CA LEU A 21 3.53 -2.76 -8.91
C LEU A 21 2.86 -2.34 -10.22
N ALA A 22 2.33 -1.11 -10.28
CA ALA A 22 1.76 -0.53 -11.48
C ALA A 22 2.83 -0.12 -12.50
N GLU A 23 4.10 0.07 -12.09
CA GLU A 23 5.24 0.43 -12.95
C GLU A 23 5.71 -0.65 -13.94
N ARG A 24 4.86 -1.61 -14.34
CA ARG A 24 5.18 -2.43 -15.52
C ARG A 24 5.16 -1.52 -16.75
N GLY A 25 6.35 -1.02 -17.10
CA GLY A 25 6.58 0.02 -18.10
C GLY A 25 5.65 -0.11 -19.30
N GLN A 26 4.94 0.97 -19.61
CA GLN A 26 4.00 1.03 -20.71
C GLN A 26 4.74 0.69 -22.03
N GLN A 27 4.59 -0.55 -22.50
CA GLN A 27 5.21 -0.98 -23.75
C GLN A 27 4.34 -0.56 -24.92
N VAL A 28 4.58 0.64 -25.45
CA VAL A 28 3.90 1.11 -26.67
C VAL A 28 4.64 0.58 -27.90
N LYS A 29 4.10 -0.45 -28.56
CA LYS A 29 4.57 -0.91 -29.88
C LYS A 29 3.93 -0.07 -30.99
N ILE A 30 4.67 0.89 -31.54
CA ILE A 30 4.21 1.73 -32.66
C ILE A 30 4.75 1.18 -33.97
N LYS A 31 3.85 0.71 -34.86
CA LYS A 31 4.21 0.38 -36.25
C LYS A 31 4.34 1.69 -37.04
N HIS A 32 5.47 1.92 -37.70
CA HIS A 32 5.63 3.08 -38.58
C HIS A 32 4.66 3.00 -39.76
N SER A 33 3.69 3.91 -39.80
CA SER A 33 2.78 4.11 -40.95
C SER A 33 2.65 5.61 -41.24
N LYS A 34 2.17 5.96 -42.43
CA LYS A 34 2.09 7.34 -42.97
C LYS A 34 1.28 8.32 -42.08
N HIS A 35 0.54 7.82 -41.08
CA HIS A 35 -0.25 8.60 -40.09
C HIS A 35 0.30 8.54 -38.64
N SER A 36 1.52 8.03 -38.42
CA SER A 36 2.16 7.83 -37.11
C SER A 36 2.24 9.08 -36.21
N LYS A 37 2.23 10.30 -36.78
CA LYS A 37 2.37 11.56 -36.02
C LYS A 37 1.27 11.77 -34.95
N LEU A 38 0.07 11.23 -35.15
CA LEU A 38 -1.03 11.30 -34.18
C LEU A 38 -0.81 10.41 -32.93
N ARG A 39 0.01 9.35 -33.03
CA ARG A 39 0.24 8.34 -31.96
C ARG A 39 1.49 8.60 -31.12
N LEU A 40 2.36 9.53 -31.57
CA LEU A 40 3.49 10.03 -30.77
C LEU A 40 3.02 10.84 -29.56
N ASN A 41 1.89 11.54 -29.68
CA ASN A 41 1.29 12.25 -28.55
C ASN A 41 0.77 11.27 -27.50
N GLU A 42 0.07 10.20 -27.91
CA GLU A 42 -0.37 9.13 -27.00
C GLU A 42 0.81 8.49 -26.24
N ALA A 43 1.95 8.28 -26.91
CA ALA A 43 3.15 7.74 -26.27
C ALA A 43 3.80 8.72 -25.29
N ARG A 44 3.75 10.04 -25.58
CA ARG A 44 4.18 11.08 -24.63
C ARG A 44 3.23 11.21 -23.45
N ASP A 45 1.93 11.13 -23.69
CA ASP A 45 0.90 11.20 -22.64
C ASP A 45 1.04 10.00 -21.69
N ALA A 46 1.22 8.80 -22.25
CA ALA A 46 1.60 7.58 -21.54
C ALA A 46 2.85 7.79 -20.65
N LEU A 47 3.93 8.29 -21.25
CA LEU A 47 5.18 8.54 -20.53
C LEU A 47 5.03 9.63 -19.44
N ASN A 48 4.30 10.69 -19.73
CA ASN A 48 4.00 11.75 -18.76
C ASN A 48 3.18 11.21 -17.58
N ILE A 49 2.21 10.32 -17.83
CA ILE A 49 1.45 9.65 -16.76
C ILE A 49 2.39 8.80 -15.90
N VAL A 50 3.33 8.07 -16.49
CA VAL A 50 4.31 7.27 -15.73
C VAL A 50 5.20 8.18 -14.87
N HIS A 51 5.70 9.29 -15.42
CA HIS A 51 6.52 10.24 -14.66
C HIS A 51 5.75 10.91 -13.52
N GLN A 52 4.52 11.36 -13.77
CA GLN A 52 3.66 11.93 -12.72
C GLN A 52 3.40 10.93 -11.60
N VAL A 53 3.10 9.67 -11.93
CA VAL A 53 2.90 8.62 -10.92
C VAL A 53 4.17 8.38 -10.10
N ALA A 54 5.35 8.41 -10.73
CA ALA A 54 6.62 8.24 -10.03
C ALA A 54 6.93 9.42 -9.09
N ASP A 55 6.68 10.66 -9.53
CA ASP A 55 6.86 11.87 -8.71
C ASP A 55 5.87 11.91 -7.54
N ASP A 56 4.59 11.61 -7.79
CA ASP A 56 3.55 11.53 -6.77
C ASP A 56 3.88 10.44 -5.73
N PHE A 57 4.39 9.29 -6.16
CA PHE A 57 4.84 8.22 -5.29
C PHE A 57 6.04 8.66 -4.43
N ALA A 58 7.04 9.30 -5.04
CA ALA A 58 8.21 9.79 -4.32
C ALA A 58 7.82 10.84 -3.26
N GLU A 59 6.90 11.75 -3.59
CA GLU A 59 6.38 12.72 -2.63
C GLU A 59 5.62 12.06 -1.47
N GLN A 60 4.80 11.05 -1.76
CA GLN A 60 4.07 10.30 -0.73
C GLN A 60 5.03 9.56 0.21
N VAL A 61 6.02 8.83 -0.34
CA VAL A 61 7.05 8.15 0.46
C VAL A 61 7.79 9.16 1.32
N LYS A 62 8.17 10.31 0.77
CA LYS A 62 8.82 11.39 1.53
C LYS A 62 7.96 11.85 2.71
N ARG A 63 6.67 12.14 2.50
CA ARG A 63 5.74 12.56 3.57
C ARG A 63 5.63 11.49 4.67
N PHE A 64 5.59 10.21 4.30
CA PHE A 64 5.60 9.12 5.27
C PHE A 64 6.92 9.02 6.04
N CYS A 65 8.06 9.23 5.39
CA CYS A 65 9.37 9.27 6.06
C CYS A 65 9.48 10.43 7.04
N GLU A 66 8.94 11.60 6.70
CA GLU A 66 8.93 12.80 7.56
C GLU A 66 7.92 12.70 8.72
N THR A 67 6.98 11.76 8.65
CA THR A 67 5.99 11.53 9.70
C THR A 67 6.59 10.68 10.82
N SER A 68 6.94 11.29 11.95
CA SER A 68 7.44 10.54 13.12
C SER A 68 6.34 9.70 13.78
N VAL A 69 6.70 8.48 14.18
CA VAL A 69 5.86 7.52 14.90
C VAL A 69 6.63 7.03 16.13
N SER A 70 6.16 7.39 17.32
CA SER A 70 6.73 6.89 18.58
C SER A 70 6.39 5.43 18.85
N ASP A 71 7.13 4.77 19.73
CA ASP A 71 6.81 3.39 20.17
C ASP A 71 5.39 3.26 20.75
N ARG A 72 4.92 4.29 21.44
CA ARG A 72 3.54 4.34 21.96
C ARG A 72 2.51 4.38 20.83
N GLN A 73 2.77 5.17 19.80
CA GLN A 73 1.90 5.24 18.61
C GLN A 73 1.98 3.94 17.80
N TRP A 74 3.15 3.32 17.70
CA TRP A 74 3.29 1.99 17.10
C TRP A 74 2.46 0.94 17.85
N ALA A 75 2.52 0.90 19.18
CA ALA A 75 1.69 0.02 19.98
C ALA A 75 0.19 0.27 19.76
N ALA A 76 -0.24 1.54 19.75
CA ALA A 76 -1.62 1.92 19.46
C ALA A 76 -2.05 1.57 18.03
N PHE A 77 -1.14 1.64 17.05
CA PHE A 77 -1.39 1.17 15.70
C PHE A 77 -1.61 -0.35 15.65
N LEU A 78 -0.81 -1.13 16.38
CA LEU A 78 -1.04 -2.58 16.52
C LEU A 78 -2.38 -2.89 17.19
N ASP A 79 -2.85 -2.03 18.10
CA ASP A 79 -4.18 -2.12 18.70
C ASP A 79 -5.30 -2.03 17.67
N GLU A 80 -5.18 -1.12 16.72
CA GLU A 80 -6.15 -0.93 15.63
C GLU A 80 -6.01 -1.99 14.53
N PHE A 81 -4.79 -2.32 14.10
CA PHE A 81 -4.54 -3.19 12.94
C PHE A 81 -4.68 -4.70 13.24
N ALA A 82 -4.50 -5.09 14.49
CA ALA A 82 -4.59 -6.47 14.93
C ALA A 82 -5.24 -6.54 16.32
N PRO A 83 -6.53 -6.18 16.45
CA PRO A 83 -7.22 -6.21 17.73
C PRO A 83 -7.21 -7.62 18.31
N VAL A 84 -6.89 -7.73 19.61
CA VAL A 84 -6.84 -9.01 20.32
C VAL A 84 -8.18 -9.20 21.03
N PRO A 85 -8.96 -10.24 20.70
CA PRO A 85 -10.20 -10.54 21.40
C PRO A 85 -9.97 -10.83 22.89
N ASP A 86 -10.89 -10.39 23.75
CA ASP A 86 -10.82 -10.61 25.19
C ASP A 86 -10.91 -12.11 25.55
N GLU A 87 -11.78 -12.83 24.84
CA GLU A 87 -11.99 -14.27 25.04
C GLU A 87 -10.76 -15.09 24.65
N ARG A 88 -10.37 -16.01 25.53
CA ARG A 88 -9.31 -16.99 25.24
C ARG A 88 -9.78 -17.95 24.16
N SER A 89 -9.35 -17.68 22.93
CA SER A 89 -9.73 -18.41 21.73
C SER A 89 -8.54 -18.56 20.77
N ARG A 90 -8.69 -19.42 19.76
CA ARG A 90 -7.71 -19.52 18.66
C ARG A 90 -7.50 -18.16 17.97
N SER A 91 -8.56 -17.37 17.84
CA SER A 91 -8.50 -16.04 17.23
C SER A 91 -7.61 -15.08 18.01
N ARG A 92 -7.61 -15.18 19.35
CA ARG A 92 -6.72 -14.44 20.23
C ARG A 92 -5.26 -14.76 19.95
N SER A 93 -4.89 -16.04 19.96
CA SER A 93 -3.52 -16.46 19.66
C SER A 93 -3.06 -16.03 18.27
N LEU A 94 -3.95 -16.05 17.27
CA LEU A 94 -3.63 -15.57 15.93
C LEU A 94 -3.36 -14.06 15.90
N ALA A 95 -4.14 -13.26 16.62
CA ALA A 95 -3.94 -11.82 16.72
C ALA A 95 -2.63 -11.48 17.46
N GLU A 96 -2.36 -12.15 18.58
CA GLU A 96 -1.11 -12.00 19.35
C GLU A 96 0.11 -12.36 18.49
N ASN A 97 0.07 -13.47 17.76
CA ASN A 97 1.14 -13.87 16.83
C ASN A 97 1.34 -12.85 15.71
N LYS A 98 0.27 -12.30 15.14
CA LYS A 98 0.34 -11.24 14.12
C LYS A 98 1.03 -9.99 14.67
N ARG A 99 0.67 -9.55 15.88
CA ARG A 99 1.32 -8.41 16.55
C ARG A 99 2.79 -8.67 16.82
N GLN A 100 3.14 -9.85 17.33
CA GLN A 100 4.53 -10.21 17.59
C GLN A 100 5.36 -10.24 16.31
N ALA A 101 4.81 -10.74 15.20
CA ALA A 101 5.49 -10.74 13.91
C ALA A 101 5.76 -9.30 13.42
N LEU A 102 4.75 -8.42 13.50
CA LEU A 102 4.89 -7.01 13.13
C LEU A 102 5.90 -6.28 14.02
N ASP A 103 5.85 -6.48 15.34
CA ASP A 103 6.79 -5.85 16.26
C ASP A 103 8.23 -6.36 16.04
N ARG A 104 8.41 -7.65 15.75
CA ARG A 104 9.71 -8.20 15.35
C ARG A 104 10.22 -7.54 14.08
N MET A 105 9.37 -7.36 13.06
CA MET A 105 9.77 -6.68 11.82
C MET A 105 10.19 -5.24 12.08
N TRP A 106 9.35 -4.50 12.81
CA TRP A 106 9.61 -3.11 13.20
C TRP A 106 10.98 -2.94 13.86
N ARG A 107 11.37 -3.88 14.73
CA ARG A 107 12.62 -3.78 15.48
C ARG A 107 13.84 -4.33 14.74
N TYR A 108 13.68 -5.37 13.91
CA TYR A 108 14.82 -6.20 13.50
C TYR A 108 14.86 -6.60 12.03
N ASP A 109 13.79 -6.42 11.24
CA ASP A 109 13.81 -6.83 9.83
C ASP A 109 14.45 -5.74 8.97
N ASP A 110 15.50 -6.07 8.21
CA ASP A 110 16.26 -5.10 7.39
C ASP A 110 15.40 -4.32 6.37
N ARG A 111 14.21 -4.84 6.01
CA ARG A 111 13.28 -4.16 5.09
C ARG A 111 12.44 -3.08 5.78
N VAL A 112 12.44 -3.07 7.12
CA VAL A 112 11.54 -2.27 7.96
C VAL A 112 12.30 -1.47 9.02
N SER A 113 13.18 -2.11 9.79
CA SER A 113 13.89 -1.51 10.92
C SER A 113 14.69 -0.25 10.59
N PRO A 114 15.30 -0.06 9.39
CA PRO A 114 15.95 1.21 9.06
C PRO A 114 14.99 2.40 8.99
N TRP A 115 13.69 2.13 8.83
CA TRP A 115 12.61 3.11 8.73
C TRP A 115 11.73 3.13 9.99
N ALA A 116 12.08 2.35 11.02
CA ALA A 116 11.40 2.39 12.31
C ALA A 116 11.43 3.81 12.88
N GLY A 117 10.32 4.22 13.48
CA GLY A 117 10.11 5.59 13.95
C GLY A 117 9.48 6.52 12.91
N SER A 118 9.16 6.02 11.71
CA SER A 118 8.47 6.78 10.66
C SER A 118 7.16 6.15 10.22
N GLY A 119 6.27 6.94 9.61
CA GLY A 119 5.07 6.43 8.96
C GLY A 119 5.40 5.48 7.81
N TRP A 120 6.53 5.67 7.14
CA TRP A 120 7.01 4.76 6.10
C TRP A 120 7.38 3.39 6.67
N GLY A 121 7.99 3.35 7.86
CA GLY A 121 8.23 2.10 8.60
C GLY A 121 6.93 1.33 8.86
N VAL A 122 5.82 2.02 9.15
CA VAL A 122 4.51 1.38 9.40
C VAL A 122 3.98 0.72 8.13
N MET A 123 4.01 1.45 7.01
CA MET A 123 3.62 0.94 5.69
C MET A 123 4.47 -0.28 5.31
N GLN A 124 5.79 -0.19 5.48
CA GLN A 124 6.72 -1.27 5.18
C GLN A 124 6.50 -2.50 6.06
N ALA A 125 6.22 -2.34 7.36
CA ALA A 125 5.94 -3.44 8.27
C ALA A 125 4.69 -4.24 7.83
N VAL A 126 3.60 -3.53 7.53
CA VAL A 126 2.35 -4.16 7.09
C VAL A 126 2.51 -4.84 5.73
N ASN A 127 3.10 -4.14 4.75
CA ASN A 127 3.32 -4.70 3.42
C ASN A 127 4.24 -5.92 3.47
N THR A 128 5.31 -5.86 4.25
CA THR A 128 6.24 -6.98 4.44
C THR A 128 5.53 -8.17 5.09
N PHE A 129 4.75 -7.95 6.14
CA PHE A 129 3.96 -9.00 6.79
C PHE A 129 2.99 -9.67 5.81
N VAL A 130 2.18 -8.87 5.10
CA VAL A 130 1.18 -9.40 4.18
C VAL A 130 1.81 -10.14 3.00
N HIS A 131 2.94 -9.64 2.50
CA HIS A 131 3.63 -10.22 1.37
C HIS A 131 4.43 -11.49 1.74
N HIS A 132 5.01 -11.56 2.94
CA HIS A 132 5.95 -12.62 3.31
C HIS A 132 5.45 -13.59 4.38
N GLU A 133 4.73 -13.13 5.39
CA GLU A 133 4.44 -13.94 6.60
C GLU A 133 2.97 -14.29 6.77
N GLN A 134 2.05 -13.49 6.21
CA GLN A 134 0.64 -13.80 6.29
C GLN A 134 0.35 -15.13 5.58
N THR A 135 -0.33 -16.03 6.29
CA THR A 135 -0.79 -17.31 5.74
C THR A 135 -2.28 -17.21 5.43
N VAL A 136 -2.69 -17.68 4.25
CA VAL A 136 -4.10 -17.76 3.85
C VAL A 136 -4.40 -19.22 3.51
N ARG A 137 -5.49 -19.76 4.06
CA ARG A 137 -5.86 -21.16 3.84
C ARG A 137 -6.15 -21.40 2.35
N GLY A 138 -5.53 -22.43 1.78
CA GLY A 138 -5.82 -22.85 0.40
C GLY A 138 -5.16 -22.01 -0.69
N ALA A 139 -4.19 -21.16 -0.36
CA ALA A 139 -3.41 -20.42 -1.34
C ALA A 139 -1.93 -20.38 -0.96
N SER A 140 -1.05 -20.61 -1.93
CA SER A 140 0.38 -20.35 -1.76
C SER A 140 0.65 -18.84 -1.65
N ARG A 141 1.82 -18.48 -1.14
CA ARG A 141 2.27 -17.08 -1.07
C ARG A 141 2.26 -16.42 -2.46
N ALA A 142 2.76 -17.11 -3.48
CA ALA A 142 2.84 -16.59 -4.83
C ALA A 142 1.44 -16.31 -5.42
N GLU A 143 0.52 -17.28 -5.31
CA GLU A 143 -0.86 -17.14 -5.81
C GLU A 143 -1.60 -16.00 -5.11
N ARG A 144 -1.51 -15.93 -3.78
CA ARG A 144 -2.14 -14.86 -2.99
C ARG A 144 -1.59 -13.49 -3.37
N ASN A 145 -0.28 -13.35 -3.50
CA ASN A 145 0.34 -12.07 -3.84
C ASN A 145 -0.06 -11.64 -5.26
N ALA A 146 -0.03 -12.57 -6.22
CA ALA A 146 -0.48 -12.31 -7.58
C ALA A 146 -1.97 -11.89 -7.61
N LEU A 147 -2.83 -12.60 -6.87
CA LEU A 147 -4.24 -12.26 -6.77
C LEU A 147 -4.45 -10.85 -6.22
N ARG A 148 -3.78 -10.50 -5.11
CA ARG A 148 -3.87 -9.15 -4.53
C ARG A 148 -3.44 -8.05 -5.49
N THR A 149 -2.39 -8.27 -6.26
CA THR A 149 -1.95 -7.30 -7.27
C THR A 149 -3.04 -7.09 -8.32
N VAL A 150 -3.67 -8.17 -8.81
CA VAL A 150 -4.68 -8.09 -9.88
C VAL A 150 -6.01 -7.52 -9.38
N THR A 151 -6.38 -7.80 -8.13
CA THR A 151 -7.66 -7.35 -7.56
C THR A 151 -7.61 -5.96 -6.93
N GLY A 152 -6.46 -5.27 -6.96
CA GLY A 152 -6.28 -3.99 -6.25
C GLY A 152 -6.16 -4.14 -4.73
N GLY A 153 -6.02 -5.36 -4.21
CA GLY A 153 -5.93 -5.63 -2.77
C GLY A 153 -4.66 -5.06 -2.13
N VAL A 154 -3.66 -4.69 -2.91
CA VAL A 154 -2.48 -3.94 -2.44
C VAL A 154 -2.85 -2.48 -2.17
N ASP A 155 -3.63 -1.85 -3.04
CA ASP A 155 -4.11 -0.48 -2.83
C ASP A 155 -4.98 -0.36 -1.59
N ASP A 156 -5.88 -1.33 -1.40
CA ASP A 156 -6.80 -1.34 -0.27
C ASP A 156 -6.06 -1.49 1.05
N LEU A 157 -5.01 -2.33 1.09
CA LEU A 157 -4.15 -2.50 2.25
C LEU A 157 -3.38 -1.22 2.58
N ASP A 158 -2.79 -0.58 1.58
CA ASP A 158 -2.06 0.69 1.77
C ASP A 158 -3.01 1.77 2.31
N ARG A 159 -4.21 1.89 1.73
CA ARG A 159 -5.26 2.84 2.18
C ARG A 159 -5.71 2.58 3.61
N GLU A 160 -5.99 1.34 3.95
CA GLU A 160 -6.42 0.96 5.31
C GLU A 160 -5.31 1.24 6.33
N THR A 161 -4.07 0.90 6.00
CA THR A 161 -2.89 1.16 6.85
C THR A 161 -2.71 2.65 7.09
N SER A 162 -2.77 3.48 6.04
CA SER A 162 -2.67 4.94 6.15
C SER A 162 -3.77 5.51 7.03
N ARG A 163 -5.03 5.09 6.84
CA ARG A 163 -6.17 5.57 7.65
C ARG A 163 -6.02 5.21 9.12
N MET A 164 -5.58 3.99 9.43
CA MET A 164 -5.34 3.57 10.81
C MET A 164 -4.20 4.37 11.44
N LEU A 165 -3.13 4.63 10.69
CA LEU A 165 -2.04 5.47 11.15
C LEU A 165 -2.52 6.91 11.44
N GLU A 166 -3.27 7.51 10.53
CA GLU A 166 -3.84 8.86 10.72
C GLU A 166 -4.75 8.94 11.95
N LYS A 167 -5.54 7.90 12.21
CA LYS A 167 -6.37 7.79 13.43
C LYS A 167 -5.51 7.84 14.70
N VAL A 168 -4.40 7.10 14.72
CA VAL A 168 -3.47 7.04 15.86
C VAL A 168 -2.68 8.34 16.03
N LEU A 169 -2.33 8.99 14.92
CA LEU A 169 -1.60 10.27 14.93
C LEU A 169 -2.51 11.47 15.20
N HIS A 170 -3.83 11.31 15.11
CA HIS A 170 -4.83 12.39 15.18
C HIS A 170 -4.58 13.52 14.17
N ARG A 171 -3.99 13.20 13.02
CA ARG A 171 -3.73 14.13 11.92
C ARG A 171 -3.61 13.37 10.60
N PRO A 172 -3.94 14.00 9.46
CA PRO A 172 -3.67 13.41 8.15
C PRO A 172 -2.16 13.29 7.92
N VAL A 173 -1.75 12.23 7.25
CA VAL A 173 -0.37 12.00 6.78
C VAL A 173 -0.28 12.38 5.31
N LEU A 174 -1.30 12.01 4.53
CA LEU A 174 -1.46 12.38 3.14
C LEU A 174 -2.60 13.39 3.02
N SER A 175 -2.37 14.65 3.41
CA SER A 175 -3.33 15.71 3.07
C SER A 175 -3.25 16.03 1.58
N SER A 176 -4.42 16.08 0.92
CA SER A 176 -4.59 16.69 -0.40
C SER A 176 -3.92 18.06 -0.40
N ALA A 177 -3.02 18.29 -1.35
CA ALA A 177 -2.77 19.67 -1.77
C ALA A 177 -4.12 20.25 -2.18
N ALA A 178 -4.46 21.42 -1.63
CA ALA A 178 -5.62 22.20 -2.07
C ALA A 178 -5.31 22.86 -3.42
#